data_AF-A0A1V4EG59-F1
#
_entry.id   AF-A0A1V4EG59-F1
#
_cell.length_a   1.000
_cell.length_b   1.000
_cell.length_c   1.000
_cell.angle_alpha   90.00
_cell.angle_beta   90.00
_cell.angle_gamma   90.00
#
_symmetry.space_group_name_H-M   'P 1'
#
loop_
_entity.id
_entity.type
_entity.pdbx_description
1 polymer ?
#
loop_
_entity_poly.entity_id
_entity_poly.type
_entity_poly.pdbx_seq_one_letter_code
_entity_poly.pdbx_strand_id
1 'polypeptide(L)'
;MEASEFAAAKQRVMSESLPSDGNDLDGMALDFDAYLWHSPLISQVVVRLTGDTSHLITAECQATPRCSVTEIAEELERIWLRDLRYRYFEAHTVATNERGVRLDAVTQIAEGGFFVTAAVVADTVQPDGDGSIR
;
A
#
# COMPACT_ATOMS: atom_id res chain seq x y z
N MET A 1 -8.42 8.74 4.76
CA MET A 1 -8.49 9.29 6.14
C MET A 1 -7.33 10.25 6.39
N GLU A 2 -7.50 11.26 7.25
CA GLU A 2 -6.44 12.18 7.67
C GLU A 2 -5.30 11.44 8.40
N ALA A 3 -4.06 11.92 8.26
CA ALA A 3 -2.88 11.21 8.76
C ALA A 3 -2.88 11.01 10.29
N SER A 4 -3.37 11.98 11.06
CA SER A 4 -3.44 11.89 12.53
C SER A 4 -4.49 10.86 12.99
N GLU A 5 -5.63 10.81 12.32
CA GLU A 5 -6.69 9.85 12.60
C GLU A 5 -6.24 8.43 12.23
N PHE A 6 -5.55 8.28 11.09
CA PHE A 6 -4.91 7.03 10.70
C PHE A 6 -3.89 6.56 11.74
N ALA A 7 -3.00 7.43 12.20
CA ALA A 7 -2.01 7.09 13.21
C ALA A 7 -2.66 6.59 14.50
N ALA A 8 -3.73 7.24 14.95
CA ALA A 8 -4.49 6.81 16.13
C ALA A 8 -5.15 5.43 15.92
N ALA A 9 -5.80 5.23 14.76
CA ALA A 9 -6.44 3.95 14.42
C ALA A 9 -5.43 2.80 14.34
N LYS A 10 -4.29 3.02 13.70
CA LYS A 10 -3.19 2.07 13.59
C LYS A 10 -2.61 1.71 14.96
N GLN A 11 -2.33 2.72 15.79
CA GLN A 11 -1.82 2.50 17.13
C GLN A 11 -2.79 1.68 17.99
N ARG A 12 -4.10 1.95 17.89
CA ARG A 12 -5.13 1.20 18.60
C ARG A 12 -5.08 -0.28 18.23
N VAL A 13 -5.16 -0.61 16.94
CA VAL A 13 -5.10 -2.01 16.45
C VAL A 13 -3.80 -2.69 16.87
N MET A 14 -2.65 -2.02 16.72
CA MET A 14 -1.35 -2.57 17.09
C MET A 14 -1.22 -2.82 18.61
N SER A 15 -1.96 -2.10 19.44
CA SER A 15 -1.96 -2.29 20.91
C SER A 15 -2.94 -3.37 21.39
N GLU A 16 -3.99 -3.65 20.61
CA GLU A 16 -5.09 -4.53 20.98
C GLU A 16 -4.96 -5.93 20.37
N SER A 17 -3.95 -6.17 19.51
CA SER A 17 -3.87 -7.38 18.68
C SER A 17 -2.43 -7.75 18.34
N LEU A 18 -2.26 -8.99 17.89
CA LEU A 18 -0.95 -9.51 17.48
C LEU A 18 -0.68 -9.21 16.00
N PRO A 19 0.57 -8.92 15.60
CA PRO A 19 0.92 -8.84 14.20
C PRO A 19 0.72 -10.21 13.53
N SER A 20 0.29 -10.22 12.27
CA SER A 20 0.30 -11.41 11.43
C SER A 20 1.73 -11.90 11.24
N ASP A 21 1.91 -13.22 11.13
CA ASP A 21 3.20 -13.87 10.94
C ASP A 21 3.07 -15.14 10.07
N GLY A 22 4.21 -15.76 9.78
CA GLY A 22 4.31 -17.03 9.06
C GLY A 22 3.49 -17.07 7.77
N ASN A 23 2.79 -18.19 7.56
CA ASN A 23 2.04 -18.45 6.33
C ASN A 23 0.94 -17.41 6.05
N ASP A 24 0.33 -16.82 7.08
CA ASP A 24 -0.73 -15.84 6.90
C ASP A 24 -0.16 -14.53 6.34
N LEU A 25 0.98 -14.08 6.87
CA LEU A 25 1.69 -12.91 6.38
C LEU A 25 2.31 -13.15 5.00
N ASP A 26 2.88 -14.34 4.78
CA ASP A 26 3.42 -14.75 3.47
C ASP A 26 2.33 -14.76 2.39
N GLY A 27 1.15 -15.33 2.70
CA GLY A 27 0.00 -15.32 1.81
C GLY A 27 -0.45 -13.91 1.45
N MET A 28 -0.52 -13.03 2.45
CA MET A 28 -0.86 -11.62 2.23
C MET A 28 0.18 -10.91 1.35
N ALA A 29 1.47 -11.17 1.52
CA ALA A 29 2.50 -10.58 0.66
C ALA A 29 2.41 -11.06 -0.79
N LEU A 30 2.06 -12.33 -1.01
CA LEU A 30 1.77 -12.86 -2.35
C LEU A 30 0.55 -12.19 -2.97
N ASP A 31 -0.50 -11.92 -2.18
CA ASP A 31 -1.66 -11.17 -2.65
C ASP A 31 -1.27 -9.74 -3.04
N PHE A 32 -0.46 -9.04 -2.22
CA PHE A 32 0.07 -7.71 -2.57
C PHE A 32 0.81 -7.73 -3.91
N ASP A 33 1.72 -8.69 -4.11
CA ASP A 33 2.47 -8.83 -5.35
C ASP A 33 1.52 -9.06 -6.54
N ALA A 34 0.62 -10.04 -6.41
CA ALA A 34 -0.33 -10.38 -7.46
C ALA A 34 -1.23 -9.20 -7.83
N TYR A 35 -1.94 -8.60 -6.86
CA TYR A 35 -2.93 -7.57 -7.17
C TYR A 35 -2.31 -6.26 -7.67
N LEU A 36 -1.15 -5.86 -7.16
CA LEU A 36 -0.43 -4.68 -7.67
C LEU A 36 0.11 -4.95 -9.08
N TRP A 37 0.65 -6.15 -9.34
CA TRP A 37 1.18 -6.51 -10.66
C TRP A 37 0.10 -6.58 -11.75
N HIS A 38 -1.14 -6.93 -11.39
CA HIS A 38 -2.25 -6.96 -12.33
C HIS A 38 -2.86 -5.58 -12.62
N SER A 39 -2.42 -4.51 -11.95
CA SER A 39 -2.85 -3.16 -12.27
C SER A 39 -2.27 -2.71 -13.61
N PRO A 40 -3.08 -2.17 -14.55
CA PRO A 40 -2.55 -1.61 -15.79
C PRO A 40 -1.74 -0.32 -15.58
N LEU A 41 -1.86 0.30 -14.39
CA LEU A 41 -1.17 1.55 -14.07
C LEU A 41 0.19 1.32 -13.38
N ILE A 42 0.54 0.07 -13.08
CA ILE A 42 1.78 -0.30 -12.41
C ILE A 42 2.60 -1.19 -13.35
N SER A 43 3.87 -0.83 -13.54
CA SER A 43 4.78 -1.51 -14.47
C SER A 43 5.85 -2.34 -13.77
N GLN A 44 6.13 -2.05 -12.50
CA GLN A 44 7.03 -2.81 -11.64
C GLN A 44 6.47 -2.87 -10.23
N VAL A 45 6.68 -3.99 -9.56
CA VAL A 45 6.30 -4.22 -8.16
C VAL A 45 7.43 -4.96 -7.47
N VAL A 46 7.79 -4.52 -6.27
CA VAL A 46 8.69 -5.22 -5.36
C VAL A 46 8.05 -5.26 -3.99
N VAL A 47 7.58 -6.43 -3.56
CA VAL A 47 7.01 -6.64 -2.22
C VAL A 47 8.06 -7.23 -1.28
N ARG A 48 8.08 -6.75 -0.04
CA ARG A 48 8.98 -7.24 1.02
C ARG A 48 8.24 -7.39 2.33
N LEU A 49 8.56 -8.46 3.05
CA LEU A 49 8.29 -8.57 4.47
C LEU A 49 9.43 -7.92 5.25
N THR A 50 9.10 -7.07 6.22
CA THR A 50 10.11 -6.23 6.89
C THR A 50 10.48 -6.72 8.29
N GLY A 51 9.57 -7.44 8.96
CA GLY A 51 9.67 -7.73 10.40
C GLY A 51 9.41 -6.53 11.32
N ASP A 52 9.13 -5.34 10.77
CA ASP A 52 8.68 -4.16 11.51
C ASP A 52 7.15 -4.19 11.64
N THR A 53 6.64 -4.20 12.87
CA THR A 53 5.18 -4.21 13.13
C THR A 53 4.48 -2.95 12.63
N SER A 54 5.23 -1.86 12.43
CA SER A 54 4.70 -0.64 11.82
C SER A 54 4.48 -0.80 10.32
N HIS A 55 5.21 -1.68 9.65
CA HIS A 55 5.15 -1.85 8.21
C HIS A 55 5.48 -3.29 7.83
N LEU A 56 4.67 -4.25 8.28
CA LEU A 56 4.94 -5.67 8.10
C LEU A 56 5.18 -6.02 6.63
N ILE A 57 4.41 -5.38 5.74
CA ILE A 57 4.57 -5.44 4.28
C ILE A 57 4.98 -4.06 3.76
N THR A 58 5.99 -4.02 2.89
CA THR A 58 6.27 -2.86 2.04
C THR A 58 6.18 -3.25 0.57
N ALA A 59 5.53 -2.45 -0.25
CA ALA A 59 5.53 -2.59 -1.69
C ALA A 59 6.09 -1.31 -2.34
N GLU A 60 7.10 -1.48 -3.18
CA GLU A 60 7.65 -0.43 -4.03
C GLU A 60 7.19 -0.67 -5.46
N CYS A 61 6.59 0.34 -6.07
CA CYS A 61 5.96 0.27 -7.37
C CYS A 61 6.48 1.37 -8.31
N GLN A 62 6.52 1.07 -9.60
CA GLN A 62 6.72 2.09 -10.63
C GLN A 62 5.45 2.23 -11.47
N ALA A 63 4.92 3.45 -11.55
CA ALA A 63 3.76 3.73 -12.38
C ALA A 63 4.10 3.58 -13.88
N THR A 64 3.12 3.14 -14.66
CA THR A 64 3.18 3.20 -16.12
C THR A 64 3.40 4.66 -16.57
N PRO A 65 4.18 4.92 -17.64
CA PRO A 65 4.41 6.29 -18.11
C PRO A 65 3.11 7.05 -18.40
N ARG A 66 3.12 8.36 -18.10
CA ARG A 66 2.00 9.31 -18.30
C ARG A 66 0.80 9.13 -17.38
N CYS A 67 0.84 8.20 -16.43
CA CYS A 67 -0.14 8.17 -15.34
C CYS A 67 0.08 9.39 -14.43
N SER A 68 -1.01 10.06 -14.08
CA SER A 68 -1.01 11.12 -13.08
C SER A 68 -0.93 10.55 -11.67
N VAL A 69 -0.41 11.35 -10.74
CA VAL A 69 -0.34 11.00 -9.32
C VAL A 69 -1.75 10.68 -8.76
N THR A 70 -2.78 11.39 -9.22
CA THR A 70 -4.17 11.14 -8.83
C THR A 70 -4.66 9.77 -9.30
N GLU A 71 -4.43 9.41 -10.56
CA GLU A 71 -4.85 8.09 -11.10
C GLU A 71 -4.17 6.94 -10.35
N ILE A 72 -2.88 7.10 -10.01
CA ILE A 72 -2.16 6.11 -9.21
C ILE A 72 -2.71 6.02 -7.79
N ALA A 73 -3.04 7.16 -7.17
CA ALA A 73 -3.62 7.18 -5.83
C ALA A 73 -4.96 6.47 -5.77
N GLU A 74 -5.86 6.78 -6.71
CA GLU A 74 -7.17 6.14 -6.82
C GLU A 74 -7.04 4.63 -7.08
N GLU A 75 -6.08 4.21 -7.90
CA GLU A 75 -5.86 2.80 -8.20
C GLU A 75 -5.30 2.02 -7.01
N LEU A 76 -4.32 2.57 -6.29
CA LEU A 76 -3.79 1.95 -5.07
C LEU A 76 -4.87 1.83 -3.99
N GLU A 77 -5.66 2.87 -3.79
CA GLU A 77 -6.78 2.85 -2.85
C GLU A 77 -7.84 1.82 -3.26
N ARG A 78 -8.15 1.74 -4.56
CA ARG A 78 -9.10 0.76 -5.10
C ARG A 78 -8.61 -0.68 -4.88
N ILE A 79 -7.34 -0.98 -5.14
CA ILE A 79 -6.75 -2.31 -4.91
C ILE A 79 -6.78 -2.63 -3.41
N TRP A 80 -6.39 -1.69 -2.55
CA TRP A 80 -6.46 -1.85 -1.10
C TRP A 80 -7.87 -2.22 -0.64
N LEU A 81 -8.86 -1.39 -0.97
CA LEU A 81 -10.23 -1.52 -0.47
C LEU A 81 -10.97 -2.74 -1.02
N ARG A 82 -10.63 -3.18 -2.24
CA ARG A 82 -11.31 -4.29 -2.89
C ARG A 82 -10.65 -5.63 -2.59
N ASP A 83 -9.32 -5.69 -2.64
CA ASP A 83 -8.59 -6.94 -2.80
C ASP A 83 -7.66 -7.24 -1.62
N LEU A 84 -7.03 -6.23 -1.00
CA LEU A 84 -5.95 -6.43 -0.02
C LEU A 84 -6.35 -6.19 1.44
N ARG A 85 -7.58 -5.76 1.74
CA ARG A 85 -8.00 -5.56 3.13
C ARG A 85 -8.73 -6.77 3.71
N TYR A 86 -8.60 -6.96 5.02
CA TYR A 86 -9.54 -7.80 5.75
C TYR A 86 -10.87 -7.07 5.96
N ARG A 87 -11.95 -7.84 6.06
CA ARG A 87 -13.32 -7.32 6.12
C ARG A 87 -13.70 -6.75 7.49
N TYR A 88 -13.10 -7.25 8.57
CA TYR A 88 -13.49 -6.87 9.92
C TYR A 88 -13.12 -5.42 10.23
N PHE A 89 -11.87 -5.04 9.99
CA PHE A 89 -11.41 -3.67 10.18
C PHE A 89 -10.34 -3.31 9.16
N GLU A 90 -10.42 -2.08 8.66
CA GLU A 90 -9.39 -1.46 7.83
C GLU A 90 -9.28 0.02 8.16
N ALA A 91 -8.08 0.55 8.03
CA ALA A 91 -7.82 1.97 8.01
C ALA A 91 -6.63 2.22 7.08
N HIS A 92 -6.69 3.31 6.32
CA HIS A 92 -5.60 3.71 5.44
C HIS A 92 -5.54 5.23 5.26
N THR A 93 -4.39 5.72 4.85
CA THR A 93 -4.18 7.10 4.42
C THR A 93 -3.40 7.11 3.12
N VAL A 94 -3.69 8.09 2.27
CA VAL A 94 -3.01 8.30 0.99
C VAL A 94 -2.40 9.68 1.01
N ALA A 95 -1.09 9.74 0.80
CA ALA A 95 -0.34 10.97 0.65
C ALA A 95 0.23 11.05 -0.77
N THR A 96 0.06 12.20 -1.40
CA THR A 96 0.56 12.46 -2.75
C THR A 96 1.58 13.58 -2.72
N ASN A 97 2.57 13.50 -3.61
CA ASN A 97 3.49 14.59 -3.89
C ASN A 97 3.84 14.60 -5.39
N GLU A 98 4.73 15.50 -5.80
CA GLU A 98 5.12 15.66 -7.21
C GLU A 98 5.81 14.43 -7.82
N ARG A 99 6.32 13.52 -6.98
CA ARG A 99 7.10 12.34 -7.39
C ARG A 99 6.29 11.05 -7.36
N GLY A 100 5.15 11.03 -6.69
CA GLY A 100 4.36 9.81 -6.57
C GLY A 100 3.37 9.80 -5.42
N VAL A 101 2.98 8.59 -5.07
CA VAL A 101 1.95 8.28 -4.09
C VAL A 101 2.51 7.38 -3.01
N ARG A 102 2.11 7.62 -1.77
CA ARG A 102 2.29 6.71 -0.65
C ARG A 102 0.94 6.36 -0.04
N LEU A 103 0.66 5.08 0.08
CA LEU A 103 -0.47 4.53 0.83
C LEU A 103 0.08 3.82 2.07
N ASP A 104 -0.33 4.27 3.26
CA ASP A 104 -0.10 3.54 4.50
C ASP A 104 -1.41 2.92 4.97
N ALA A 105 -1.36 1.67 5.41
CA ALA A 105 -2.56 0.93 5.77
C ALA A 105 -2.36 0.02 6.99
N VAL A 106 -3.49 -0.29 7.62
CA VAL A 106 -3.64 -1.31 8.66
C VAL A 106 -4.96 -2.04 8.46
N THR A 107 -4.97 -3.35 8.65
CA THR A 107 -6.19 -4.16 8.62
C THR A 107 -6.13 -5.27 9.65
N GLN A 108 -7.29 -5.71 10.14
CA GLN A 108 -7.41 -6.75 11.16
C GLN A 108 -8.46 -7.78 10.74
N ILE A 109 -8.16 -9.07 10.94
CA ILE A 109 -8.97 -10.17 10.41
C ILE A 109 -10.29 -10.40 11.17
N ALA A 110 -10.27 -10.20 12.49
CA ALA A 110 -11.40 -10.36 13.40
C ALA A 110 -11.11 -9.63 14.72
N GLU A 111 -12.11 -9.50 15.59
CA GLU A 111 -11.92 -8.97 16.95
C GLU A 111 -10.88 -9.80 17.72
N GLY A 112 -9.81 -9.15 18.19
CA GLY A 112 -8.69 -9.83 18.87
C GLY A 112 -7.86 -10.76 17.97
N GLY A 113 -8.17 -10.83 16.67
CA GLY A 113 -7.37 -11.56 15.68
C GLY A 113 -6.11 -10.77 15.28
N PHE A 114 -5.33 -11.33 14.37
CA PHE A 114 -4.09 -10.68 13.92
C PHE A 114 -4.35 -9.48 13.01
N PHE A 115 -3.37 -8.58 12.96
CA PHE A 115 -3.35 -7.42 12.08
C PHE A 115 -2.23 -7.49 11.04
N VAL A 116 -2.42 -6.80 9.92
CA VAL A 116 -1.38 -6.52 8.93
C VAL A 116 -1.23 -5.01 8.80
N THR A 117 0.00 -4.52 8.80
CA THR A 117 0.35 -3.15 8.43
C THR A 117 1.10 -3.16 7.10
N ALA A 118 0.80 -2.18 6.25
CA ALA A 118 1.43 -2.08 4.94
C ALA A 118 1.82 -0.64 4.60
N ALA A 119 2.88 -0.49 3.81
CA ALA A 119 3.18 0.74 3.07
C ALA A 119 3.40 0.42 1.60
N VAL A 120 2.65 1.09 0.73
CA VAL A 120 2.83 1.02 -0.72
C VAL A 120 3.32 2.37 -1.21
N VAL A 121 4.44 2.39 -1.92
CA VAL A 121 4.99 3.59 -2.56
C VAL A 121 4.99 3.36 -4.06
N ALA A 122 4.37 4.27 -4.80
CA ALA A 122 4.37 4.23 -6.26
C ALA A 122 4.96 5.52 -6.81
N ASP A 123 6.12 5.41 -7.47
CA ASP A 123 6.77 6.53 -8.12
C ASP A 123 6.18 6.76 -9.51
N THR A 124 5.87 8.01 -9.83
CA THR A 124 5.48 8.40 -11.19
C THR A 124 6.72 8.61 -12.04
N VAL A 125 6.78 7.96 -13.19
CA VAL A 125 7.79 8.26 -14.20
C VAL A 125 7.40 9.56 -14.88
N GLN A 126 8.05 10.67 -14.50
CA GLN A 126 7.97 11.88 -15.31
C GLN A 126 8.46 11.52 -16.71
N PRO A 127 7.71 11.84 -17.77
CA PRO A 127 8.28 11.75 -19.11
C PRO A 127 9.52 12.64 -19.11
N ASP A 128 10.67 12.08 -19.45
CA ASP A 128 11.88 12.86 -19.70
C ASP A 128 11.45 14.07 -20.53
N GLY A 129 11.69 15.26 -19.96
CA GLY A 129 11.33 16.51 -20.60
C GLY A 129 11.80 16.45 -22.04
N ASP A 130 10.83 16.62 -22.94
CA ASP A 130 10.99 16.71 -24.39
C ASP A 130 12.45 16.96 -24.78
N GLY A 131 13.10 15.93 -25.32
CA GLY A 131 14.41 16.03 -25.94
C GLY A 131 14.32 17.03 -27.07
N SER A 132 14.43 18.32 -26.71
CA SER A 132 14.42 19.42 -27.64
C SER A 132 15.64 19.27 -28.52
N ILE A 133 15.36 18.85 -29.75
CA ILE A 133 16.27 18.80 -30.87
C ILE A 133 16.91 20.18 -31.04
N ARG A 134 18.23 20.27 -30.92
CA ARG A 134 19.07 21.22 -31.66
C ARG A 134 20.42 20.58 -32.00
#